data_AF-A0A939UL87-F1
#
_entry.id   AF-A0A939UL87-F1
#
_cell.length_a   1.000
_cell.length_b   1.000
_cell.length_c   1.000
_cell.angle_alpha   90.00
_cell.angle_beta   90.00
_cell.angle_gamma   90.00
#
_symmetry.space_group_name_H-M   'P 1'
#
loop_
_entity.id
_entity.type
_entity.pdbx_description
1 polymer ?
#
loop_
_entity_poly.entity_id
_entity_poly.type
_entity_poly.pdbx_seq_one_letter_code
_entity_poly.pdbx_strand_id
1 'polypeptide(L)'
;MKKVFAILLSAAVLALFSCESTKQESPAQSQEPSNVEQAAPAEANKKESAPASTAISSKSQYKKLLQDIKISVLSSPKETVKGKPFVSPYKIQVTNLAGEPLASLKMTAEYPASRNQESVNYAKAELVTDSKGAAEFNAPVPELAASASVLFYPMPPSSDPDLIKQASAIAAQAPWKAKSNLGARTGILVSIADYKQNGTYNIGNGSQPSAQALTSNLWRAGFMGAQNADFHNSVDADDPVRIRNDALKQLSGNSLFKYVIYGRVKYASQITQDADGYYSVTFNGDLGALSIPTGEVLLKASKSVTVKDKSEWKAISNAQQEMAKLFCEEVIYSLSN
;
A
#
# COMPACT_ATOMS: atom_id res chain seq x y z
N MET A 1 -40.48 18.82 -39.38
CA MET A 1 -39.75 17.92 -40.32
C MET A 1 -39.23 16.73 -39.53
N LYS A 2 -39.78 15.55 -39.81
CA LYS A 2 -39.44 14.28 -39.14
C LYS A 2 -38.12 13.76 -39.70
N LYS A 3 -37.16 13.38 -38.85
CA LYS A 3 -36.00 12.57 -39.26
C LYS A 3 -36.10 11.20 -38.60
N VAL A 4 -36.09 10.19 -39.47
CA VAL A 4 -36.29 8.77 -39.20
C VAL A 4 -34.93 8.09 -39.01
N PHE A 5 -34.95 7.11 -38.10
CA PHE A 5 -34.04 6.01 -37.78
C PHE A 5 -32.89 5.63 -38.74
N ALA A 6 -31.78 5.21 -38.12
CA ALA A 6 -31.12 3.93 -38.44
C ALA A 6 -30.39 3.38 -37.20
N ILE A 7 -30.85 2.24 -36.71
CA ILE A 7 -30.20 1.39 -35.70
C ILE A 7 -29.43 0.31 -36.47
N LEU A 8 -28.13 0.14 -36.16
CA LEU A 8 -27.34 -0.99 -36.65
C LEU A 8 -27.21 -2.03 -35.53
N LEU A 9 -27.90 -3.15 -35.76
CA LEU A 9 -27.88 -4.38 -34.97
C LEU A 9 -26.82 -5.29 -35.59
N SER A 10 -25.76 -5.65 -34.86
CA SER A 10 -24.80 -6.68 -35.28
C SER A 10 -24.93 -7.90 -34.37
N ALA A 11 -25.54 -8.94 -34.91
CA ALA A 11 -25.59 -10.28 -34.34
C ALA A 11 -24.42 -11.12 -34.91
N ALA A 12 -23.71 -11.84 -34.04
CA ALA A 12 -22.81 -12.92 -34.44
C ALA A 12 -22.87 -14.07 -33.41
N VAL A 13 -23.79 -14.98 -33.71
CA VAL A 13 -23.81 -16.44 -33.59
C VAL A 13 -22.79 -17.14 -32.66
N LEU A 14 -23.35 -17.88 -31.69
CA LEU A 14 -22.72 -18.95 -30.90
C LEU A 14 -22.34 -20.16 -31.77
N ALA A 15 -21.23 -20.80 -31.44
CA ALA A 15 -21.00 -22.21 -31.73
C ALA A 15 -20.70 -22.96 -30.42
N LEU A 16 -21.61 -23.87 -30.06
CA LEU A 16 -21.47 -24.91 -29.05
C LEU A 16 -20.90 -26.17 -29.71
N PHE A 17 -19.94 -26.84 -29.08
CA PHE A 17 -19.81 -28.30 -29.13
C PHE A 17 -19.29 -28.80 -27.77
N SER A 18 -19.91 -29.88 -27.30
CA SER A 18 -19.72 -30.54 -26.00
C SER A 18 -19.03 -31.90 -26.16
N CYS A 19 -18.73 -32.51 -24.99
CA CYS A 19 -18.37 -33.92 -24.74
C CYS A 19 -16.89 -34.29 -25.03
N GLU A 20 -16.20 -35.10 -24.23
CA GLU A 20 -16.65 -36.16 -23.33
C GLU A 20 -15.59 -36.53 -22.28
N SER A 21 -16.04 -37.16 -21.21
CA SER A 21 -15.31 -37.69 -20.06
C SER A 21 -14.79 -39.11 -20.33
N THR A 22 -13.59 -39.47 -19.85
CA THR A 22 -13.38 -40.81 -19.25
C THR A 22 -12.20 -40.83 -18.26
N LYS A 23 -12.47 -41.38 -17.07
CA LYS A 23 -11.50 -41.89 -16.07
C LYS A 23 -10.94 -43.24 -16.54
N GLN A 24 -9.70 -43.58 -16.17
CA GLN A 24 -9.45 -44.82 -15.40
C GLN A 24 -8.02 -44.90 -14.86
N GLU A 25 -7.94 -45.23 -13.56
CA GLU A 25 -6.78 -45.74 -12.84
C GLU A 25 -6.36 -47.12 -13.37
N SER A 26 -5.09 -47.49 -13.16
CA SER A 26 -4.77 -48.78 -12.52
C SER A 26 -3.36 -48.79 -11.90
N PRO A 27 -3.20 -49.31 -10.66
CA PRO A 27 -1.92 -49.51 -9.97
C PRO A 27 -1.48 -50.99 -9.96
N ALA A 28 -0.18 -51.24 -9.78
CA ALA A 28 0.41 -52.45 -9.18
C ALA A 28 1.92 -52.17 -8.93
N GLN A 29 2.42 -52.16 -7.69
CA GLN A 29 3.03 -53.31 -6.97
C GLN A 29 4.12 -54.03 -7.77
N SER A 30 5.25 -54.50 -7.24
CA SER A 30 5.97 -54.47 -5.97
C SER A 30 7.25 -55.28 -6.24
N GLN A 31 8.33 -55.04 -5.48
CA GLN A 31 9.28 -56.02 -4.91
C GLN A 31 10.76 -55.58 -5.00
N GLU A 32 11.32 -55.30 -3.82
CA GLU A 32 12.71 -55.62 -3.47
C GLU A 32 12.92 -57.15 -3.54
N PRO A 33 14.17 -57.60 -3.68
CA PRO A 33 14.82 -58.10 -2.47
C PRO A 33 16.26 -57.60 -2.29
N SER A 34 16.56 -57.41 -1.01
CA SER A 34 17.83 -57.34 -0.32
C SER A 34 18.90 -58.35 -0.77
N ASN A 35 20.16 -57.92 -0.79
CA ASN A 35 21.26 -58.74 -0.28
C ASN A 35 22.35 -57.88 0.37
N VAL A 36 22.80 -58.33 1.54
CA VAL A 36 23.83 -57.75 2.40
C VAL A 36 25.10 -58.56 2.19
N GLU A 37 26.25 -57.92 1.90
CA GLU A 37 27.53 -58.41 2.42
C GLU A 37 28.55 -57.27 2.55
N GLN A 38 29.35 -57.38 3.60
CA GLN A 38 30.04 -56.33 4.34
C GLN A 38 31.56 -56.50 4.22
N ALA A 39 32.30 -55.43 3.94
CA ALA A 39 33.66 -55.22 4.47
C ALA A 39 34.14 -53.77 4.23
N ALA A 40 34.35 -53.03 5.32
CA ALA A 40 35.09 -51.76 5.41
C ALA A 40 36.61 -52.05 5.59
N PRO A 41 37.53 -51.09 5.90
CA PRO A 41 37.42 -49.62 6.05
C PRO A 41 38.63 -48.80 5.49
N ALA A 42 38.48 -47.46 5.39
CA ALA A 42 39.50 -46.42 5.67
C ALA A 42 38.92 -45.02 5.33
N GLU A 43 38.43 -44.28 6.33
CA GLU A 43 39.06 -43.05 6.89
C GLU A 43 39.37 -41.92 5.89
N ALA A 44 38.59 -40.84 5.96
CA ALA A 44 39.13 -39.48 6.05
C ALA A 44 38.04 -38.50 6.52
N ASN A 45 38.29 -37.93 7.70
CA ASN A 45 37.58 -36.81 8.31
C ASN A 45 37.35 -35.64 7.34
N LYS A 46 36.09 -35.18 7.27
CA LYS A 46 35.76 -33.75 7.27
C LYS A 46 34.51 -33.54 8.12
N LYS A 47 34.73 -33.36 9.43
CA LYS A 47 33.80 -32.58 10.26
C LYS A 47 33.85 -31.16 9.71
N GLU A 48 32.93 -30.86 8.82
CA GLU A 48 32.57 -29.49 8.50
C GLU A 48 31.94 -28.91 9.77
N SER A 49 32.77 -28.18 10.52
CA SER A 49 32.30 -27.40 11.66
C SER A 49 31.28 -26.40 11.13
N ALA A 50 30.02 -26.60 11.50
CA ALA A 50 29.00 -25.56 11.38
C ALA A 50 29.58 -24.24 11.94
N PRO A 51 29.44 -23.11 11.25
CA PRO A 51 29.92 -21.84 11.77
C PRO A 51 29.28 -21.59 13.13
N ALA A 52 30.11 -21.23 14.11
CA ALA A 52 29.67 -20.94 15.46
C ALA A 52 28.52 -19.91 15.40
N SER A 53 27.34 -20.32 15.86
CA SER A 53 26.24 -19.40 16.09
C SER A 53 26.70 -18.39 17.14
N THR A 54 26.96 -17.15 16.72
CA THR A 54 27.24 -16.06 17.65
C THR A 54 25.93 -15.65 18.31
N ALA A 55 25.42 -16.49 19.22
CA ALA A 55 24.26 -16.19 20.02
C ALA A 55 24.61 -15.02 20.95
N ILE A 56 24.19 -13.81 20.57
CA ILE A 56 24.35 -12.62 21.40
C ILE A 56 23.40 -12.77 22.58
N SER A 57 23.94 -13.14 23.74
CA SER A 57 23.15 -13.41 24.94
C SER A 57 23.13 -12.26 25.93
N SER A 58 24.01 -11.27 25.79
CA SER A 58 24.10 -10.12 26.70
C SER A 58 23.78 -8.77 26.06
N LYS A 59 23.21 -7.87 26.86
CA LYS A 59 22.88 -6.48 26.47
C LYS A 59 24.11 -5.68 26.00
N SER A 60 25.27 -5.91 26.62
CA SER A 60 26.52 -5.21 26.26
C SER A 60 27.07 -5.66 24.91
N GLN A 61 27.10 -6.96 24.64
CA GLN A 61 27.49 -7.52 23.34
C GLN A 61 26.57 -7.03 22.23
N TYR A 62 25.27 -6.98 22.50
CA TYR A 62 24.29 -6.47 21.53
C TYR A 62 24.53 -5.00 21.20
N LYS A 63 24.72 -4.14 22.19
CA LYS A 63 25.04 -2.73 21.96
C LYS A 63 26.32 -2.54 21.14
N LYS A 64 27.34 -3.35 21.40
CA LYS A 64 28.57 -3.35 20.60
C LYS A 64 28.30 -3.78 19.16
N LEU A 65 27.53 -4.84 18.93
CA LEU A 65 27.11 -5.24 17.59
C LEU A 65 26.46 -4.07 16.86
N LEU A 66 25.51 -3.36 17.47
CA LEU A 66 24.82 -2.25 16.81
C LEU A 66 25.76 -1.12 16.34
N GLN A 67 26.93 -0.97 16.96
CA GLN A 67 27.94 0.02 16.57
C GLN A 67 28.86 -0.49 15.45
N ASP A 68 28.98 -1.80 15.29
CA ASP A 68 29.97 -2.45 14.44
C ASP A 68 29.38 -3.01 13.12
N ILE A 69 28.09 -2.81 12.84
CA ILE A 69 27.42 -3.36 11.66
C ILE A 69 26.86 -2.32 10.70
N LYS A 70 26.66 -2.76 9.45
CA LYS A 70 25.90 -2.08 8.41
C LYS A 70 24.88 -3.04 7.81
N ILE A 71 23.66 -2.57 7.61
CA ILE A 71 22.57 -3.32 6.99
C ILE A 71 22.18 -2.60 5.71
N SER A 72 22.11 -3.31 4.59
CA SER A 72 21.69 -2.77 3.29
C SER A 72 20.56 -3.59 2.69
N VAL A 73 19.65 -2.92 1.98
CA VAL A 73 18.62 -3.60 1.16
C VAL A 73 19.24 -3.90 -0.20
N LEU A 74 19.38 -5.19 -0.53
CA LEU A 74 19.84 -5.63 -1.85
C LEU A 74 18.72 -5.57 -2.88
N SER A 75 17.50 -5.94 -2.47
CA SER A 75 16.32 -5.85 -3.32
C SER A 75 15.05 -5.80 -2.49
N SER A 76 14.00 -5.20 -3.04
CA SER A 76 12.66 -5.20 -2.47
C SER A 76 11.65 -5.57 -3.55
N PRO A 77 10.50 -6.16 -3.16
CA PRO A 77 9.48 -6.53 -4.12
C PRO A 77 8.84 -5.30 -4.75
N LYS A 78 8.34 -5.47 -5.98
CA LYS A 78 7.45 -4.48 -6.58
C LYS A 78 6.13 -4.44 -5.80
N GLU A 79 5.41 -3.34 -5.97
CA GLU A 79 4.06 -3.16 -5.45
C GLU A 79 3.15 -4.35 -5.80
N THR A 80 2.31 -4.74 -4.84
CA THR A 80 1.26 -5.75 -5.00
C THR A 80 -0.12 -5.16 -4.66
N VAL A 81 -1.13 -6.02 -4.60
CA VAL A 81 -2.50 -5.68 -4.20
C VAL A 81 -2.85 -6.46 -2.92
N LYS A 82 -3.62 -5.87 -2.01
CA LYS A 82 -4.20 -6.55 -0.83
C LYS A 82 -4.80 -7.90 -1.25
N GLY A 83 -4.45 -8.95 -0.52
CA GLY A 83 -4.86 -10.33 -0.81
C GLY A 83 -4.05 -11.03 -1.91
N LYS A 84 -3.02 -10.39 -2.49
CA LYS A 84 -2.08 -11.03 -3.44
C LYS A 84 -0.66 -11.06 -2.88
N PRO A 85 0.08 -12.17 -3.04
CA PRO A 85 1.46 -12.24 -2.59
C PRO A 85 2.34 -11.24 -3.32
N PHE A 86 3.44 -10.84 -2.70
CA PHE A 86 4.54 -10.18 -3.40
C PHE A 86 5.22 -11.17 -4.36
N VAL A 87 5.66 -10.67 -5.52
CA VAL A 87 6.24 -11.51 -6.59
C VAL A 87 7.70 -11.94 -6.33
N SER A 88 8.34 -11.35 -5.33
CA SER A 88 9.72 -11.65 -4.94
C SER A 88 9.89 -11.40 -3.43
N PRO A 89 10.94 -11.94 -2.80
CA PRO A 89 11.27 -11.61 -1.42
C PRO A 89 11.92 -10.22 -1.29
N TYR A 90 11.99 -9.73 -0.06
CA TYR A 90 12.96 -8.72 0.33
C TYR A 90 14.30 -9.39 0.57
N LYS A 91 15.40 -8.76 0.13
CA LYS A 91 16.75 -9.26 0.39
C LYS A 91 17.59 -8.20 1.06
N ILE A 92 18.27 -8.56 2.15
CA ILE A 92 19.20 -7.70 2.86
C ILE A 92 20.60 -8.30 2.88
N GLN A 93 21.59 -7.46 3.11
CA GLN A 93 22.95 -7.86 3.42
C GLN A 93 23.39 -7.18 4.72
N VAL A 94 24.07 -7.95 5.58
CA VAL A 94 24.63 -7.48 6.84
C VAL A 94 26.14 -7.71 6.81
N THR A 95 26.87 -6.62 7.01
CA THR A 95 28.33 -6.64 7.11
C THR A 95 28.77 -5.97 8.41
N ASN A 96 30.01 -6.23 8.83
CA ASN A 96 30.67 -5.34 9.76
C ASN A 96 31.09 -4.03 9.07
N LEU A 97 31.65 -3.08 9.83
CA LEU A 97 32.15 -1.81 9.27
C LEU A 97 33.33 -1.97 8.30
N ALA A 98 34.06 -3.09 8.35
CA ALA A 98 35.13 -3.42 7.40
C ALA A 98 34.58 -4.03 6.08
N GLY A 99 33.26 -4.26 5.98
CA GLY A 99 32.61 -4.83 4.81
C GLY A 99 32.60 -6.37 4.79
N GLU A 100 33.02 -7.03 5.86
CA GLU A 100 32.99 -8.49 5.96
C GLU A 100 31.58 -8.98 6.28
N PRO A 101 31.10 -10.06 5.61
CA PRO A 101 29.76 -10.58 5.82
C PRO A 101 29.59 -11.19 7.21
N LEU A 102 28.46 -10.89 7.86
CA LEU A 102 28.12 -11.45 9.17
C LEU A 102 27.14 -12.62 9.01
N ALA A 103 27.66 -13.84 9.07
CA ALA A 103 26.88 -15.07 8.96
C ALA A 103 26.20 -15.48 10.27
N SER A 104 25.11 -16.24 10.17
CA SER A 104 24.35 -16.80 11.30
C SER A 104 23.85 -15.76 12.32
N LEU A 105 23.71 -14.50 11.88
CA LEU A 105 23.18 -13.42 12.70
C LEU A 105 21.65 -13.47 12.65
N LYS A 106 21.02 -13.50 13.82
CA LYS A 106 19.56 -13.39 13.94
C LYS A 106 19.12 -11.97 13.66
N MET A 107 18.18 -11.82 12.75
CA MET A 107 17.59 -10.56 12.34
C MET A 107 16.09 -10.59 12.58
N THR A 108 15.50 -9.41 12.71
CA THR A 108 14.07 -9.18 12.76
C THR A 108 13.66 -8.38 11.52
N ALA A 109 12.66 -8.88 10.79
CA ALA A 109 11.88 -8.11 9.84
C ALA A 109 10.60 -7.64 10.52
N GLU A 110 10.42 -6.33 10.63
CA GLU A 110 9.21 -5.71 11.17
C GLU A 110 8.40 -5.11 10.01
N TYR A 111 7.16 -5.55 9.83
CA TYR A 111 6.36 -5.29 8.64
C TYR A 111 4.90 -4.98 8.99
N PRO A 112 4.17 -4.20 8.17
CA PRO A 112 2.79 -3.84 8.45
C PRO A 112 1.89 -5.08 8.36
N ALA A 113 1.11 -5.32 9.41
CA ALA A 113 0.26 -6.51 9.53
C ALA A 113 -1.22 -6.19 9.66
N SER A 114 -1.57 -5.10 10.35
CA SER A 114 -2.95 -4.64 10.47
C SER A 114 -2.99 -3.13 10.63
N ARG A 115 -4.20 -2.56 10.57
CA ARG A 115 -4.45 -1.14 10.78
C ARG A 115 -5.64 -0.99 11.72
N ASN A 116 -5.53 -0.10 12.68
CA ASN A 116 -6.68 0.45 13.40
C ASN A 116 -6.99 1.86 12.85
N GLN A 117 -8.01 2.54 13.37
CA GLN A 117 -8.45 3.84 12.83
C GLN A 117 -7.34 4.92 12.81
N GLU A 118 -6.29 4.80 13.62
CA GLU A 118 -5.28 5.85 13.82
C GLU A 118 -3.86 5.42 13.44
N SER A 119 -3.57 4.12 13.36
CA SER A 119 -2.20 3.63 13.14
C SER A 119 -2.12 2.26 12.47
N VAL A 120 -0.96 2.02 11.86
CA VAL A 120 -0.57 0.71 11.32
C VAL A 120 0.14 -0.07 12.42
N ASN A 121 -0.33 -1.28 12.69
CA ASN A 121 0.33 -2.22 13.59
C ASN A 121 1.33 -3.07 12.81
N TYR A 122 2.48 -3.33 13.43
CA TYR A 122 3.56 -4.08 12.82
C TYR A 122 3.70 -5.47 13.46
N ALA A 123 3.89 -6.49 12.63
CA ALA A 123 4.29 -7.82 13.05
C ALA A 123 5.79 -8.00 12.83
N LYS A 124 6.35 -9.05 13.45
CA LYS A 124 7.77 -9.39 13.39
C LYS A 124 7.95 -10.78 12.82
N ALA A 125 8.98 -10.96 11.99
CA ALA A 125 9.46 -12.24 11.53
C ALA A 125 10.96 -12.36 11.84
N GLU A 126 11.39 -13.56 12.21
CA GLU A 126 12.80 -13.86 12.45
C GLU A 126 13.47 -14.30 11.14
N LEU A 127 14.68 -13.83 10.91
CA LEU A 127 15.55 -14.24 9.80
C LEU A 127 16.92 -14.60 10.36
N VAL A 128 17.68 -15.39 9.60
CA VAL A 128 19.08 -15.70 9.90
C VAL A 128 19.91 -15.43 8.66
N THR A 129 21.02 -14.71 8.80
CA THR A 129 21.92 -14.45 7.68
C THR A 129 22.71 -15.71 7.28
N ASP A 130 22.90 -15.89 5.98
CA ASP A 130 23.70 -16.96 5.40
C ASP A 130 25.21 -16.68 5.49
N SER A 131 26.04 -17.55 4.90
CA SER A 131 27.51 -17.39 4.89
C SER A 131 28.02 -16.13 4.19
N LYS A 132 27.18 -15.46 3.38
CA LYS A 132 27.47 -14.20 2.69
C LYS A 132 26.87 -13.00 3.44
N GLY A 133 26.36 -13.21 4.64
CA GLY A 133 25.70 -12.17 5.43
C GLY A 133 24.35 -11.75 4.84
N ALA A 134 23.78 -12.52 3.92
CA ALA A 134 22.52 -12.19 3.28
C ALA A 134 21.34 -12.88 3.98
N ALA A 135 20.18 -12.23 3.99
CA ALA A 135 18.93 -12.85 4.46
C ALA A 135 17.78 -12.47 3.53
N GLU A 136 16.84 -13.40 3.37
CA GLU A 136 15.64 -13.21 2.54
C GLU A 136 14.40 -13.23 3.42
N PHE A 137 13.52 -12.24 3.23
CA PHE A 137 12.21 -12.19 3.87
C PHE A 137 11.11 -12.36 2.82
N ASN A 138 10.44 -13.51 2.90
CA ASN A 138 9.21 -13.78 2.15
C ASN A 138 8.04 -13.18 2.93
N ALA A 139 7.62 -11.98 2.53
CA ALA A 139 6.50 -11.30 3.16
C ALA A 139 5.21 -12.13 3.03
N PRO A 140 4.38 -12.17 4.09
CA PRO A 140 3.06 -12.79 3.99
C PRO A 140 2.19 -12.03 2.97
N VAL A 141 1.11 -12.68 2.53
CA VAL A 141 0.10 -12.02 1.68
C VAL A 141 -0.48 -10.83 2.46
N PRO A 142 -0.44 -9.60 1.92
CA PRO A 142 -0.93 -8.43 2.64
C PRO A 142 -2.43 -8.50 2.89
N GLU A 143 -2.84 -8.42 4.15
CA GLU A 143 -4.25 -8.38 4.55
C GLU A 143 -4.82 -6.95 4.57
N LEU A 144 -3.96 -5.94 4.53
CA LEU A 144 -4.33 -4.53 4.39
C LEU A 144 -3.72 -3.89 3.15
N ALA A 145 -4.38 -2.84 2.65
CA ALA A 145 -3.74 -1.87 1.79
C ALA A 145 -2.82 -0.99 2.66
N ALA A 146 -1.59 -0.75 2.20
CA ALA A 146 -0.62 0.08 2.90
C ALA A 146 0.49 0.56 1.97
N SER A 147 0.91 1.81 2.17
CA SER A 147 2.22 2.34 1.75
C SER A 147 3.00 2.65 3.02
N ALA A 148 3.85 1.70 3.41
CA ALA A 148 4.59 1.73 4.66
C ALA A 148 6.03 1.24 4.41
N SER A 149 6.73 0.84 5.45
CA SER A 149 8.07 0.27 5.33
C SER A 149 8.21 -1.04 6.09
N VAL A 150 9.08 -1.90 5.58
CA VAL A 150 9.64 -3.02 6.33
C VAL A 150 10.96 -2.56 6.92
N LEU A 151 11.17 -2.81 8.20
CA LEU A 151 12.43 -2.55 8.89
C LEU A 151 13.17 -3.86 9.12
N PHE A 152 14.48 -3.84 8.88
CA PHE A 152 15.37 -4.98 9.15
C PHE A 152 16.44 -4.56 10.15
N TYR A 153 16.47 -5.21 11.31
CA TYR A 153 17.43 -4.94 12.37
C TYR A 153 17.87 -6.22 13.08
N PRO A 154 19.03 -6.25 13.77
CA PRO A 154 19.47 -7.46 14.48
C PRO A 154 18.50 -7.77 15.61
N MET A 155 18.15 -9.04 15.80
CA MET A 155 17.18 -9.43 16.82
C MET A 155 17.71 -9.11 18.22
N PRO A 156 17.02 -8.27 19.02
CA PRO A 156 17.43 -7.98 20.38
C PRO A 156 17.41 -9.24 21.27
N PRO A 157 18.31 -9.37 22.26
CA PRO A 157 18.33 -10.51 23.18
C PRO A 157 17.17 -10.51 24.19
N SER A 158 16.37 -9.44 24.24
CA SER A 158 15.21 -9.29 25.12
C SER A 158 14.22 -8.28 24.53
N SER A 159 12.99 -8.24 25.05
CA SER A 159 11.96 -7.26 24.66
C SER A 159 12.15 -5.87 25.28
N ASP A 160 13.37 -5.52 25.71
CA ASP A 160 13.70 -4.20 26.26
C ASP A 160 13.44 -3.10 25.20
N PRO A 161 12.51 -2.16 25.44
CA PRO A 161 12.17 -1.10 24.48
C PRO A 161 13.35 -0.24 24.06
N ASP A 162 14.33 -0.01 24.96
CA ASP A 162 15.50 0.81 24.64
C ASP A 162 16.42 0.11 23.64
N LEU A 163 16.51 -1.22 23.70
CA LEU A 163 17.29 -2.01 22.75
C LEU A 163 16.60 -2.06 21.39
N ILE A 164 15.27 -2.22 21.39
CA ILE A 164 14.48 -2.15 20.15
C ILE A 164 14.68 -0.78 19.49
N LYS A 165 14.57 0.31 20.25
CA LYS A 165 14.78 1.67 19.72
C LYS A 165 16.18 1.87 19.12
N GLN A 166 17.22 1.38 19.79
CA GLN A 166 18.60 1.43 19.27
C GLN A 166 18.77 0.57 18.01
N ALA A 167 18.15 -0.59 17.95
CA ALA A 167 18.17 -1.47 16.78
C ALA A 167 17.45 -0.84 15.58
N SER A 168 16.26 -0.28 15.81
CA SER A 168 15.46 0.41 14.79
C SER A 168 16.19 1.64 14.23
N ALA A 169 17.03 2.31 15.03
CA ALA A 169 17.80 3.48 14.59
C ALA A 169 18.86 3.16 13.52
N ILE A 170 19.33 1.91 13.45
CA ILE A 170 20.29 1.45 12.43
C ILE A 170 19.64 0.53 11.38
N ALA A 171 18.33 0.36 11.43
CA ALA A 171 17.63 -0.60 10.59
C ALA A 171 17.74 -0.23 9.12
N ALA A 172 17.86 -1.25 8.26
CA ALA A 172 17.63 -1.05 6.84
C ALA A 172 16.12 -0.96 6.59
N GLN A 173 15.71 0.00 5.75
CA GLN A 173 14.31 0.25 5.43
C GLN A 173 14.04 -0.08 3.96
N ALA A 174 12.99 -0.87 3.71
CA ALA A 174 12.50 -1.18 2.37
C ALA A 174 11.01 -0.80 2.24
N PRO A 175 10.54 -0.37 1.05
CA PRO A 175 9.14 -0.01 0.88
C PRO A 175 8.22 -1.24 0.98
N TRP A 176 7.10 -1.09 1.68
CA TRP A 176 5.96 -1.99 1.60
C TRP A 176 4.84 -1.28 0.85
N LYS A 177 4.50 -1.78 -0.34
CA LYS A 177 3.41 -1.22 -1.16
C LYS A 177 2.41 -2.30 -1.53
N ALA A 178 1.25 -2.26 -0.88
CA ALA A 178 0.09 -3.08 -1.19
C ALA A 178 -1.10 -2.16 -1.46
N LYS A 179 -1.56 -2.11 -2.72
CA LYS A 179 -2.73 -1.32 -3.11
C LYS A 179 -4.03 -1.97 -2.62
N SER A 180 -5.06 -1.16 -2.45
CA SER A 180 -6.41 -1.63 -2.24
C SER A 180 -6.85 -2.57 -3.36
N ASN A 181 -7.59 -3.62 -2.99
CA ASN A 181 -8.18 -4.57 -3.92
C ASN A 181 -9.58 -4.15 -4.40
N LEU A 182 -10.03 -2.95 -4.02
CA LEU A 182 -11.25 -2.32 -4.53
C LEU A 182 -11.02 -1.96 -6.00
N GLY A 183 -11.15 -2.98 -6.85
CA GLY A 183 -10.58 -2.98 -8.20
C GLY A 183 -11.30 -2.09 -9.21
N ALA A 184 -10.80 -2.15 -10.45
CA ALA A 184 -11.16 -1.26 -11.56
C ALA A 184 -12.66 -1.09 -11.86
N ARG A 185 -13.50 -2.06 -11.52
CA ARG A 185 -14.93 -2.03 -11.83
C ARG A 185 -15.81 -1.65 -10.65
N THR A 186 -15.23 -1.38 -9.48
CA THR A 186 -16.01 -0.95 -8.33
C THR A 186 -16.41 0.50 -8.53
N GLY A 187 -17.71 0.78 -8.51
CA GLY A 187 -18.19 2.14 -8.66
C GLY A 187 -17.87 2.96 -7.41
N ILE A 188 -17.25 4.12 -7.62
CA ILE A 188 -16.89 5.07 -6.56
C ILE A 188 -17.43 6.44 -6.98
N LEU A 189 -18.22 7.07 -6.11
CA LEU A 189 -18.58 8.48 -6.28
C LEU A 189 -17.55 9.36 -5.57
N VAL A 190 -17.11 10.43 -6.20
CA VAL A 190 -16.12 11.38 -5.68
C VAL A 190 -16.74 12.76 -5.59
N SER A 191 -16.80 13.35 -4.40
CA SER A 191 -17.27 14.72 -4.22
C SER A 191 -16.36 15.50 -3.28
N ILE A 192 -15.61 16.46 -3.82
CA ILE A 192 -14.70 17.29 -3.05
C ILE A 192 -15.21 18.73 -3.07
N ALA A 193 -15.39 19.31 -1.90
CA ALA A 193 -15.79 20.69 -1.74
C ALA A 193 -14.56 21.61 -1.74
N ASP A 194 -14.30 22.30 -2.85
CA ASP A 194 -13.30 23.36 -2.96
C ASP A 194 -13.83 24.70 -2.38
N TYR A 195 -13.08 25.31 -1.46
CA TYR A 195 -13.44 26.59 -0.84
C TYR A 195 -12.68 27.76 -1.46
N LYS A 196 -13.30 28.94 -1.45
CA LYS A 196 -12.66 30.22 -1.76
C LYS A 196 -11.88 30.73 -0.54
N GLN A 197 -10.96 31.68 -0.76
CA GLN A 197 -10.16 32.28 0.33
C GLN A 197 -11.01 32.93 1.43
N ASN A 198 -12.18 33.46 1.08
CA ASN A 198 -13.11 34.05 2.05
C ASN A 198 -13.89 33.00 2.87
N GLY A 199 -13.52 31.72 2.77
CA GLY A 199 -14.14 30.62 3.50
C GLY A 199 -15.50 30.18 2.95
N THR A 200 -15.99 30.79 1.87
CA THR A 200 -17.23 30.34 1.22
C THR A 200 -16.96 29.21 0.25
N TYR A 201 -17.92 28.28 0.18
CA TYR A 201 -17.84 27.19 -0.78
C TYR A 201 -17.91 27.70 -2.23
N ASN A 202 -17.13 27.08 -3.12
CA ASN A 202 -17.15 27.43 -4.53
C ASN A 202 -18.36 26.81 -5.26
N ILE A 203 -19.51 27.49 -5.22
CA ILE A 203 -20.78 27.04 -5.86
C ILE A 203 -20.77 27.23 -7.41
N GLY A 204 -19.64 27.54 -8.03
CA GLY A 204 -19.58 27.91 -9.44
C GLY A 204 -19.72 26.74 -10.43
N ASN A 205 -20.84 26.68 -11.17
CA ASN A 205 -21.06 25.94 -12.44
C ASN A 205 -20.38 24.56 -12.59
N GLY A 206 -20.38 23.72 -11.54
CA GLY A 206 -19.84 22.35 -11.62
C GLY A 206 -18.31 22.24 -11.70
N SER A 207 -17.58 23.33 -11.44
CA SER A 207 -16.12 23.29 -11.31
C SER A 207 -15.76 22.72 -9.93
N GLN A 208 -15.45 21.43 -9.90
CA GLN A 208 -14.84 20.75 -8.74
C GLN A 208 -13.41 20.31 -9.11
N PRO A 209 -12.42 21.24 -9.23
CA PRO A 209 -11.10 20.90 -9.74
C PRO A 209 -10.42 19.80 -8.93
N SER A 210 -10.57 19.82 -7.60
CA SER A 210 -9.97 18.80 -6.73
C SER A 210 -10.63 17.43 -6.94
N ALA A 211 -11.95 17.36 -7.10
CA ALA A 211 -12.65 16.10 -7.39
C ALA A 211 -12.26 15.56 -8.78
N GLN A 212 -12.21 16.42 -9.80
CA GLN A 212 -11.80 16.05 -11.16
C GLN A 212 -10.36 15.54 -11.21
N ALA A 213 -9.44 16.23 -10.53
CA ALA A 213 -8.05 15.82 -10.42
C ALA A 213 -7.91 14.48 -9.67
N LEU A 214 -8.66 14.29 -8.57
CA LEU A 214 -8.66 13.06 -7.80
C LEU A 214 -9.19 11.89 -8.64
N THR A 215 -10.33 12.04 -9.30
CA THR A 215 -10.90 11.01 -10.20
C THR A 215 -9.91 10.64 -11.31
N SER A 216 -9.23 11.63 -11.91
CA SER A 216 -8.21 11.38 -12.93
C SER A 216 -7.02 10.58 -12.39
N ASN A 217 -6.56 10.90 -11.18
CA ASN A 217 -5.48 10.16 -10.53
C ASN A 217 -5.91 8.74 -10.13
N LEU A 218 -7.16 8.56 -9.68
CA LEU A 218 -7.75 7.27 -9.37
C LEU A 218 -7.82 6.38 -10.62
N TRP A 219 -8.25 6.92 -11.76
CA TRP A 219 -8.24 6.19 -13.04
C TRP A 219 -6.83 5.74 -13.43
N ARG A 220 -5.83 6.63 -13.33
CA ARG A 220 -4.42 6.27 -13.59
C ARG A 220 -3.90 5.21 -12.62
N ALA A 221 -4.44 5.15 -11.41
CA ALA A 221 -4.12 4.13 -10.42
C ALA A 221 -4.91 2.81 -10.59
N GLY A 222 -5.82 2.74 -11.57
CA GLY A 222 -6.59 1.56 -11.91
C GLY A 222 -8.03 1.53 -11.38
N PHE A 223 -8.52 2.59 -10.72
CA PHE A 223 -9.88 2.70 -10.18
C PHE A 223 -10.86 3.25 -11.22
N MET A 224 -11.04 2.53 -12.32
CA MET A 224 -11.81 3.01 -13.49
C MET A 224 -13.29 3.32 -13.22
N GLY A 225 -13.86 2.80 -12.13
CA GLY A 225 -15.23 3.07 -11.70
C GLY A 225 -15.43 4.39 -10.93
N ALA A 226 -14.37 5.17 -10.71
CA ALA A 226 -14.47 6.47 -10.04
C ALA A 226 -15.19 7.51 -10.93
N GLN A 227 -16.16 8.22 -10.37
CA GLN A 227 -16.95 9.23 -11.07
C GLN A 227 -17.20 10.43 -10.15
N ASN A 228 -17.17 11.62 -10.72
CA ASN A 228 -17.51 12.83 -9.97
C ASN A 228 -18.99 12.86 -9.60
N ALA A 229 -19.27 13.42 -8.44
CA ALA A 229 -20.60 13.54 -7.88
C ALA A 229 -20.76 14.88 -7.17
N ASP A 230 -22.01 15.34 -7.06
CA ASP A 230 -22.29 16.69 -6.58
C ASP A 230 -23.25 16.68 -5.39
N PHE A 231 -22.69 16.47 -4.20
CA PHE A 231 -23.40 16.56 -2.92
C PHE A 231 -22.64 17.48 -1.94
N HIS A 232 -22.10 18.59 -2.47
CA HIS A 232 -21.22 19.51 -1.76
C HIS A 232 -21.81 20.08 -0.45
N ASN A 233 -23.13 20.29 -0.37
CA ASN A 233 -23.77 20.79 0.85
C ASN A 233 -23.64 19.80 2.01
N SER A 234 -23.69 18.50 1.68
CA SER A 234 -23.56 17.42 2.66
C SER A 234 -22.10 17.18 3.03
N VAL A 235 -21.19 17.43 2.09
CA VAL A 235 -19.74 17.43 2.32
C VAL A 235 -19.29 18.61 3.18
N ASP A 236 -19.80 19.81 2.93
CA ASP A 236 -19.54 21.01 3.74
C ASP A 236 -19.97 20.82 5.20
N ALA A 237 -21.16 20.24 5.39
CA ALA A 237 -21.70 19.89 6.71
C ALA A 237 -20.96 18.75 7.42
N ASP A 238 -20.05 18.04 6.75
CA ASP A 238 -19.30 16.90 7.29
C ASP A 238 -20.21 15.82 7.90
N ASP A 239 -21.31 15.51 7.22
CA ASP A 239 -22.32 14.57 7.68
C ASP A 239 -22.29 13.29 6.81
N PRO A 240 -21.59 12.22 7.24
CA PRO A 240 -21.48 10.98 6.47
C PRO A 240 -22.83 10.32 6.17
N VAL A 241 -23.82 10.48 7.06
CA VAL A 241 -25.17 9.93 6.85
C VAL A 241 -25.86 10.67 5.72
N ARG A 242 -25.81 12.00 5.74
CA ARG A 242 -26.37 12.83 4.68
C ARG A 242 -25.65 12.63 3.35
N ILE A 243 -24.33 12.55 3.35
CA ILE A 243 -23.50 12.24 2.18
C ILE A 243 -23.92 10.91 1.55
N ARG A 244 -24.04 9.85 2.36
CA ARG A 244 -24.51 8.55 1.89
C ARG A 244 -25.91 8.62 1.29
N ASN A 245 -26.82 9.34 1.94
CA ASN A 245 -28.20 9.48 1.46
C ASN A 245 -28.26 10.21 0.11
N ASP A 246 -27.45 11.26 -0.08
CA ASP A 246 -27.41 11.98 -1.35
C ASP A 246 -26.73 11.15 -2.45
N ALA A 247 -25.70 10.37 -2.12
CA ALA A 247 -25.14 9.38 -3.03
C ALA A 247 -26.19 8.35 -3.47
N LEU A 248 -26.97 7.79 -2.54
CA LEU A 248 -28.05 6.84 -2.87
C LEU A 248 -29.11 7.46 -3.79
N LYS A 249 -29.50 8.72 -3.56
CA LYS A 249 -30.42 9.45 -4.43
C LYS A 249 -29.84 9.63 -5.83
N GLN A 250 -28.58 10.09 -5.95
CA GLN A 250 -27.92 10.28 -7.24
C GLN A 250 -27.82 8.97 -8.03
N LEU A 251 -27.62 7.85 -7.34
CA LEU A 251 -27.51 6.53 -7.96
C LEU A 251 -28.84 5.94 -8.39
N SER A 252 -29.98 6.45 -7.89
CA SER A 252 -31.33 5.92 -8.19
C SER A 252 -31.42 4.39 -8.06
N GLY A 253 -30.74 3.83 -7.05
CA GLY A 253 -30.71 2.38 -6.81
C GLY A 253 -29.63 1.59 -7.57
N ASN A 254 -28.72 2.26 -8.30
CA ASN A 254 -27.60 1.59 -8.95
C ASN A 254 -26.62 1.00 -7.92
N SER A 255 -26.68 -0.32 -7.74
CA SER A 255 -25.88 -1.06 -6.77
C SER A 255 -24.43 -1.30 -7.20
N LEU A 256 -24.01 -0.88 -8.39
CA LEU A 256 -22.61 -1.03 -8.85
C LEU A 256 -21.66 -0.09 -8.10
N PHE A 257 -22.18 1.02 -7.59
CA PHE A 257 -21.42 1.93 -6.74
C PHE A 257 -21.45 1.44 -5.30
N LYS A 258 -20.27 1.23 -4.75
CA LYS A 258 -20.09 0.67 -3.41
C LYS A 258 -19.52 1.68 -2.44
N TYR A 259 -18.86 2.74 -2.93
CA TYR A 259 -18.19 3.71 -2.08
C TYR A 259 -18.46 5.14 -2.48
N VAL A 260 -18.38 6.00 -1.48
CA VAL A 260 -18.26 7.45 -1.66
C VAL A 260 -16.93 7.88 -1.10
N ILE A 261 -16.15 8.61 -1.90
CA ILE A 261 -15.03 9.43 -1.44
C ILE A 261 -15.53 10.86 -1.37
N TYR A 262 -15.32 11.51 -0.24
CA TYR A 262 -15.74 12.88 -0.02
C TYR A 262 -14.66 13.67 0.68
N GLY A 263 -14.69 15.00 0.58
CA GLY A 263 -13.64 15.79 1.21
C GLY A 263 -13.80 17.29 1.02
N ARG A 264 -12.96 18.05 1.70
CA ARG A 264 -12.96 19.52 1.67
C ARG A 264 -11.55 20.00 1.41
N VAL A 265 -11.39 21.04 0.58
CA VAL A 265 -10.09 21.69 0.34
C VAL A 265 -10.24 23.17 0.65
N LYS A 266 -9.51 23.64 1.65
CA LYS A 266 -9.60 24.99 2.21
C LYS A 266 -8.26 25.69 2.15
N TYR A 267 -8.26 27.00 1.88
CA TYR A 267 -7.09 27.84 2.06
C TYR A 267 -6.69 27.85 3.54
N ALA A 268 -5.43 27.52 3.83
CA ALA A 268 -4.87 27.61 5.17
C ALA A 268 -4.51 29.06 5.55
N SER A 269 -4.17 29.87 4.54
CA SER A 269 -3.82 31.28 4.68
C SER A 269 -4.19 32.06 3.42
N GLN A 270 -4.19 33.39 3.52
CA GLN A 270 -4.27 34.26 2.35
C GLN A 270 -3.10 34.00 1.40
N ILE A 271 -3.33 34.13 0.09
CA ILE A 271 -2.26 34.07 -0.89
C ILE A 271 -1.44 35.35 -0.77
N THR A 272 -0.13 35.20 -0.66
CA THR A 272 0.81 36.31 -0.64
C THR A 272 1.81 36.15 -1.77
N GLN A 273 2.18 37.26 -2.42
CA GLN A 273 3.31 37.31 -3.33
C GLN A 273 4.58 37.63 -2.52
N ASP A 274 5.64 36.85 -2.72
CA ASP A 274 6.95 37.14 -2.12
C ASP A 274 7.76 38.16 -2.94
N ALA A 275 8.90 38.60 -2.39
CA ALA A 275 9.76 39.61 -3.00
C ALA A 275 10.31 39.18 -4.38
N ASP A 276 10.38 37.87 -4.65
CA ASP A 276 10.82 37.29 -5.91
C ASP A 276 9.68 37.15 -6.94
N GLY A 277 8.49 37.61 -6.58
CA GLY A 277 7.30 37.63 -7.43
C GLY A 277 6.52 36.31 -7.47
N TYR A 278 6.79 35.36 -6.58
CA TYR A 278 6.05 34.10 -6.50
C TYR A 278 4.84 34.20 -5.57
N TYR A 279 3.71 33.67 -6.02
CA TYR A 279 2.52 33.47 -5.21
C TYR A 279 2.62 32.13 -4.49
N SER A 280 2.42 32.15 -3.17
CA SER A 280 2.39 30.95 -2.34
C SER A 280 0.95 30.60 -1.95
N VAL A 281 0.52 29.38 -2.24
CA VAL A 281 -0.80 28.84 -1.87
C VAL A 281 -0.58 27.68 -0.91
N THR A 282 -1.24 27.73 0.24
CA THR A 282 -1.31 26.59 1.17
C THR A 282 -2.76 26.13 1.30
N PHE A 283 -3.00 24.85 1.01
CA PHE A 283 -4.28 24.20 1.25
C PHE A 283 -4.20 23.21 2.39
N ASN A 284 -5.26 23.18 3.20
CA ASN A 284 -5.58 22.08 4.09
C ASN A 284 -6.75 21.31 3.51
N GLY A 285 -6.60 19.99 3.43
CA GLY A 285 -7.58 19.10 2.86
C GLY A 285 -8.02 18.04 3.87
N ASP A 286 -9.31 17.80 3.97
CA ASP A 286 -9.87 16.62 4.64
C ASP A 286 -10.44 15.66 3.61
N LEU A 287 -10.23 14.37 3.83
CA LEU A 287 -10.71 13.29 3.00
C LEU A 287 -11.42 12.25 3.88
N GLY A 288 -12.57 11.81 3.42
CA GLY A 288 -13.29 10.67 3.96
C GLY A 288 -13.63 9.67 2.87
N ALA A 289 -13.81 8.41 3.26
CA ALA A 289 -14.48 7.43 2.42
C ALA A 289 -15.45 6.62 3.25
N LEU A 290 -16.60 6.29 2.67
CA LEU A 290 -17.61 5.44 3.29
C LEU A 290 -18.12 4.35 2.36
N SER A 291 -18.56 3.25 2.96
CA SER A 291 -19.32 2.19 2.31
C SER A 291 -20.76 2.65 2.08
N ILE A 292 -21.22 2.67 0.84
CA ILE A 292 -22.63 2.95 0.52
C ILE A 292 -23.55 1.88 1.11
N PRO A 293 -23.27 0.56 0.98
CA PRO A 293 -24.14 -0.46 1.54
C PRO A 293 -24.33 -0.33 3.05
N THR A 294 -23.24 -0.21 3.82
CA THR A 294 -23.28 -0.27 5.29
C THR A 294 -23.34 1.11 5.96
N GLY A 295 -22.90 2.16 5.27
CA GLY A 295 -22.72 3.50 5.85
C GLY A 295 -21.50 3.63 6.75
N GLU A 296 -20.68 2.58 6.83
CA GLU A 296 -19.43 2.59 7.58
C GLU A 296 -18.42 3.56 6.97
N VAL A 297 -17.78 4.36 7.81
CA VAL A 297 -16.65 5.21 7.41
C VAL A 297 -15.39 4.34 7.40
N LEU A 298 -14.82 4.19 6.21
CA LEU A 298 -13.68 3.32 5.93
C LEU A 298 -12.34 4.07 5.99
N LEU A 299 -12.37 5.38 5.80
CA LEU A 299 -11.18 6.23 5.76
C LEU A 299 -11.51 7.61 6.28
N LYS A 300 -10.60 8.17 7.07
CA LYS A 300 -10.48 9.61 7.33
C LYS A 300 -9.01 10.00 7.23
N ALA A 301 -8.71 11.09 6.56
CA ALA A 301 -7.35 11.62 6.45
C ALA A 301 -7.40 13.14 6.33
N SER A 302 -6.37 13.81 6.85
CA SER A 302 -6.14 15.24 6.61
C SER A 302 -4.75 15.44 6.02
N LYS A 303 -4.64 16.34 5.05
CA LYS A 303 -3.41 16.64 4.31
C LYS A 303 -3.22 18.15 4.22
N SER A 304 -1.97 18.57 4.06
CA SER A 304 -1.62 19.95 3.77
C SER A 304 -0.63 19.99 2.62
N VAL A 305 -0.74 21.00 1.77
CA VAL A 305 0.18 21.22 0.66
C VAL A 305 0.45 22.70 0.50
N THR A 306 1.70 23.03 0.24
CA THR A 306 2.12 24.39 -0.15
C THR A 306 2.77 24.34 -1.52
N VAL A 307 2.29 25.19 -2.43
CA VAL A 307 2.86 25.34 -3.78
C VAL A 307 3.16 26.80 -4.05
N LYS A 308 4.26 27.05 -4.77
CA LYS A 308 4.65 28.37 -5.27
C LYS A 308 4.64 28.41 -6.79
N ASP A 309 4.15 29.51 -7.37
CA ASP A 309 4.23 29.76 -8.82
C ASP A 309 4.26 31.28 -9.09
N LYS A 310 4.82 31.71 -10.23
CA LYS A 310 4.81 33.12 -10.65
C LYS A 310 3.42 33.62 -11.05
N SER A 311 2.48 32.72 -11.32
CA SER A 311 1.08 33.03 -11.56
C SER A 311 0.23 32.52 -10.41
N GLU A 312 -0.56 33.39 -9.79
CA GLU A 312 -1.50 33.03 -8.72
C GLU A 312 -2.42 31.88 -9.13
N TRP A 313 -3.01 31.97 -10.33
CA TRP A 313 -3.89 30.93 -10.86
C TRP A 313 -3.17 29.58 -11.02
N LYS A 314 -1.91 29.59 -11.48
CA LYS A 314 -1.11 28.36 -11.58
C LYS A 314 -0.76 27.80 -10.20
N ALA A 315 -0.42 28.65 -9.23
CA ALA A 315 -0.17 28.21 -7.86
C ALA A 315 -1.39 27.49 -7.27
N ILE A 316 -2.59 28.06 -7.48
CA ILE A 316 -3.86 27.47 -7.05
C ILE A 316 -4.09 26.12 -7.74
N SER A 317 -4.04 26.09 -9.07
CA SER A 317 -4.28 24.88 -9.87
C SER A 317 -3.29 23.76 -9.52
N ASN A 318 -2.00 24.08 -9.39
CA ASN A 318 -0.96 23.12 -9.01
C ASN A 318 -1.17 22.61 -7.58
N ALA A 319 -1.57 23.46 -6.64
CA ALA A 319 -1.89 23.05 -5.27
C ALA A 319 -3.10 22.11 -5.23
N GLN A 320 -4.14 22.34 -6.05
CA GLN A 320 -5.27 21.41 -6.17
C GLN A 320 -4.86 20.06 -6.76
N GLN A 321 -4.01 20.06 -7.80
CA GLN A 321 -3.47 18.83 -8.38
C GLN A 321 -2.64 18.04 -7.37
N GLU A 322 -1.82 18.73 -6.58
CA GLU A 322 -0.98 18.07 -5.58
C GLU A 322 -1.80 17.54 -4.38
N MET A 323 -2.79 18.30 -3.91
CA MET A 323 -3.75 17.80 -2.91
C MET A 323 -4.47 16.55 -3.41
N ALA A 324 -4.92 16.55 -4.67
CA ALA A 324 -5.57 15.39 -5.28
C ALA A 324 -4.66 14.17 -5.41
N LYS A 325 -3.34 14.34 -5.58
CA LYS A 325 -2.39 13.22 -5.53
C LYS A 325 -2.29 12.64 -4.13
N LEU A 326 -2.15 13.48 -3.11
CA LEU A 326 -2.09 13.05 -1.71
C LEU A 326 -3.38 12.31 -1.30
N PHE A 327 -4.54 12.80 -1.72
CA PHE A 327 -5.81 12.10 -1.51
C PHE A 327 -5.88 10.77 -2.27
N CYS A 328 -5.39 10.73 -3.51
CA CYS A 328 -5.35 9.48 -4.28
C CYS A 328 -4.49 8.42 -3.58
N GLU A 329 -3.32 8.80 -3.04
CA GLU A 329 -2.49 7.88 -2.27
C GLU A 329 -3.22 7.31 -1.04
N GLU A 330 -3.94 8.16 -0.29
CA GLU A 330 -4.75 7.67 0.83
C GLU A 330 -5.82 6.69 0.39
N VAL A 331 -6.51 6.94 -0.72
CA VAL A 331 -7.50 5.99 -1.24
C VAL A 331 -6.84 4.68 -1.65
N ILE A 332 -5.73 4.74 -2.39
CA ILE A 332 -5.04 3.56 -2.90
C ILE A 332 -4.50 2.69 -1.75
N TYR A 333 -3.98 3.31 -0.68
CA TYR A 333 -3.22 2.60 0.35
C TYR A 333 -3.85 2.58 1.74
N SER A 334 -5.03 3.17 1.93
CA SER A 334 -5.72 3.18 3.21
C SER A 334 -7.17 2.72 3.09
N LEU A 335 -7.76 2.68 1.89
CA LEU A 335 -9.13 2.19 1.72
C LEU A 335 -9.19 0.65 1.72
N SER A 336 -9.84 0.07 2.73
CA SER A 336 -10.07 -1.35 2.84
C SER A 336 -11.51 -1.66 3.26
N ASN A 337 -12.09 -2.73 2.68
CA ASN A 337 -13.17 -3.49 3.31
C ASN A 337 -12.61 -4.39 4.40
#